data_AF-A0A950S9W1-F1
#
_entry.id   AF-A0A950S9W1-F1
#
_cell.length_a   1.000
_cell.length_b   1.000
_cell.length_c   1.000
_cell.angle_alpha   90.00
_cell.angle_beta   90.00
_cell.angle_gamma   90.00
#
_symmetry.space_group_name_H-M   'P 1'
#
loop_
_entity.id
_entity.type
_entity.pdbx_description
1 polymer ?
#
loop_
_entity_poly.entity_id
_entity_poly.type
_entity_poly.pdbx_seq_one_letter_code
_entity_poly.pdbx_strand_id
1 'polypeptide(L)'
;MPILHTQYETEVQQPDGSVIAGDPQHALVAQGPCVQIIFGLAASLATQIIQQGHPVPNPVSGMGLIDTGASTTCIDNSTAQAMGLPVVDVVKMMSASHAATDANVYPIQLQLIGTPIRVEITRALGAELKGQGIIALIGRDFLANCTLFYNGVTGGLTLST
;
A
#
# COMPACT_ATOMS: atom_id res chain seq x y z
N MET A 1 -5.85 7.04 -20.29
CA MET A 1 -6.20 6.69 -18.90
C MET A 1 -5.00 5.96 -18.31
N PRO A 2 -4.50 6.37 -17.13
CA PRO A 2 -3.45 5.64 -16.42
C PRO A 2 -3.87 4.20 -16.13
N ILE A 3 -3.00 3.24 -16.42
CA ILE A 3 -3.24 1.81 -16.16
C ILE A 3 -1.96 1.23 -15.54
N LEU A 4 -2.12 0.53 -14.42
CA LEU A 4 -1.14 -0.41 -13.90
C LEU A 4 -1.64 -1.82 -14.22
N HIS A 5 -0.82 -2.62 -14.89
CA HIS A 5 -1.05 -4.05 -15.03
C HIS A 5 0.09 -4.79 -14.35
N THR A 6 -0.25 -5.77 -13.52
CA THR A 6 0.72 -6.62 -12.83
C THR A 6 0.31 -8.06 -13.04
N GLN A 7 1.26 -8.88 -13.48
CA GLN A 7 1.11 -10.31 -13.62
C GLN A 7 2.21 -10.98 -12.81
N TYR A 8 1.83 -11.99 -12.03
CA TYR A 8 2.76 -12.77 -11.26
C TYR A 8 3.50 -13.74 -12.17
N GLU A 9 4.81 -13.78 -12.01
CA GLU A 9 5.68 -14.79 -12.60
C GLU A 9 6.27 -15.60 -11.46
N THR A 10 6.38 -16.92 -11.65
CA THR A 10 6.91 -17.83 -10.64
C THR A 10 7.91 -18.77 -11.24
N GLU A 11 8.89 -19.13 -10.44
CA GLU A 11 9.94 -20.07 -10.77
C GLU A 11 9.94 -21.19 -9.73
N VAL A 12 9.93 -22.44 -10.18
CA VAL A 12 10.00 -23.63 -9.34
C VAL A 12 11.33 -24.32 -9.59
N GLN A 13 12.16 -24.38 -8.54
CA GLN A 13 13.42 -25.12 -8.57
C GLN A 13 13.16 -26.62 -8.33
N GLN A 14 13.60 -27.44 -9.27
CA GLN A 14 13.52 -28.89 -9.17
C GLN A 14 14.71 -29.45 -8.37
N PRO A 15 14.60 -30.70 -7.85
CA PRO A 15 15.70 -31.33 -7.10
C PRO A 15 17.01 -31.49 -7.89
N ASP A 16 16.95 -31.49 -9.22
CA ASP A 16 18.11 -31.53 -10.11
C ASP A 16 18.76 -30.14 -10.34
N GLY A 17 18.20 -29.09 -9.74
CA GLY A 17 18.65 -27.71 -9.85
C GLY A 17 18.08 -26.94 -11.04
N SER A 18 17.30 -27.58 -11.91
CA SER A 18 16.62 -26.89 -13.01
C SER A 18 15.50 -25.97 -12.49
N VAL A 19 15.21 -24.90 -13.23
CA VAL A 19 14.14 -23.95 -12.91
C VAL A 19 13.10 -23.99 -14.01
N ILE A 20 11.83 -24.19 -13.63
CA ILE A 20 10.68 -24.15 -14.54
C ILE A 20 9.72 -23.05 -14.13
N ALA A 21 8.90 -22.58 -15.07
CA ALA A 21 7.80 -21.67 -14.74
C ALA A 21 6.82 -22.37 -13.77
N GLY A 22 6.49 -21.70 -12.68
CA GLY A 22 5.46 -22.12 -11.75
C GLY A 22 4.08 -21.65 -12.19
N ASP A 23 3.11 -21.79 -11.28
CA ASP A 23 1.73 -21.36 -11.48
C ASP A 23 1.50 -19.93 -10.94
N PRO A 24 1.22 -18.94 -11.81
CA PRO A 24 0.89 -17.57 -11.40
C PRO A 24 -0.29 -17.46 -10.44
N GLN A 25 -1.29 -18.34 -10.57
CA GLN A 25 -2.45 -18.35 -9.68
C GLN A 25 -2.02 -18.63 -8.24
N HIS A 26 -1.13 -19.61 -8.04
CA HIS A 26 -0.62 -19.92 -6.71
C HIS A 26 0.17 -18.76 -6.10
N ALA A 27 0.97 -18.04 -6.88
CA ALA A 27 1.66 -16.86 -6.37
C ALA A 27 0.71 -15.73 -5.98
N LEU A 28 -0.30 -15.44 -6.80
CA LEU A 28 -1.29 -14.42 -6.49
C LEU A 28 -2.07 -14.78 -5.21
N VAL A 29 -2.38 -16.06 -4.99
CA VAL A 29 -3.01 -16.53 -3.74
C VAL A 29 -2.05 -16.39 -2.55
N ALA A 30 -0.78 -16.76 -2.71
CA ALA A 30 0.19 -16.75 -1.62
C ALA A 30 0.61 -15.32 -1.20
N GLN A 31 0.75 -14.41 -2.15
CA GLN A 31 1.24 -13.04 -1.91
C GLN A 31 0.10 -12.02 -1.79
N GLY A 32 -1.09 -12.34 -2.29
CA GLY A 32 -2.18 -11.38 -2.45
C GLY A 32 -1.89 -10.35 -3.55
N PRO A 33 -2.84 -9.46 -3.88
CA PRO A 33 -2.68 -8.44 -4.93
C PRO A 33 -1.79 -7.28 -4.46
N CYS A 34 -0.48 -7.49 -4.51
CA CYS A 34 0.50 -6.49 -4.09
C CYS A 34 0.96 -5.62 -5.26
N VAL A 35 1.18 -4.34 -4.99
CA VAL A 35 1.71 -3.36 -5.95
C VAL A 35 2.82 -2.54 -5.29
N GLN A 36 3.78 -2.09 -6.10
CA GLN A 36 4.84 -1.22 -5.63
C GLN A 36 4.30 0.21 -5.47
N ILE A 37 4.54 0.80 -4.30
CA ILE A 37 4.05 2.14 -3.95
C ILE A 37 5.17 3.04 -3.42
N ILE A 38 4.86 4.34 -3.37
CA ILE A 38 5.62 5.37 -2.66
C ILE A 38 4.67 6.10 -1.72
N PHE A 39 5.10 6.26 -0.46
CA PHE A 39 4.50 7.18 0.49
C PHE A 39 5.33 8.43 0.62
N GLY A 40 4.66 9.57 0.49
CA GLY A 40 5.16 10.86 0.94
C GLY A 40 4.25 11.47 1.99
N LEU A 41 4.69 12.57 2.59
CA LEU A 41 3.81 13.42 3.38
C LEU A 41 2.72 14.01 2.47
N ALA A 42 1.49 14.15 2.99
CA ALA A 42 0.40 14.83 2.29
C ALA A 42 0.84 16.20 1.76
N ALA A 43 0.54 16.52 0.49
CA ALA A 43 1.05 17.72 -0.18
C ALA A 43 0.65 19.01 0.51
N SER A 44 -0.56 19.05 1.08
CA SER A 44 -1.05 20.20 1.85
C SER A 44 -0.19 20.46 3.10
N LEU A 45 0.16 19.41 3.83
CA LEU A 45 1.00 19.52 5.02
C LEU A 45 2.48 19.75 4.66
N ALA A 46 2.98 19.13 3.59
CA ALA A 46 4.31 19.40 3.06
C ALA A 46 4.50 20.89 2.72
N THR A 47 3.51 21.51 2.09
CA THR A 47 3.52 22.95 1.76
C THR A 47 3.62 23.80 3.02
N GLN A 48 2.86 23.46 4.07
CA GLN A 48 2.90 24.17 5.35
C GLN A 48 4.27 24.03 6.06
N ILE A 49 4.84 22.82 6.07
CA ILE A 49 6.16 22.54 6.67
C ILE A 49 7.26 23.34 5.95
N ILE A 50 7.22 23.39 4.62
CA ILE A 50 8.16 24.19 3.82
C ILE A 50 8.03 25.70 4.14
N GLN A 51 6.80 26.21 4.26
CA GLN A 51 6.56 27.61 4.62
C GLN A 51 7.07 27.97 6.02
N GLN A 52 7.13 26.98 6.92
CA GLN A 52 7.71 27.13 8.26
C GLN A 52 9.24 26.96 8.29
N GLY A 53 9.88 26.73 7.14
CA GLY A 53 11.34 26.54 7.03
C GLY A 53 11.84 25.18 7.51
N HIS A 54 10.94 24.21 7.67
CA HIS A 54 11.28 22.85 8.07
C HIS A 54 11.46 21.94 6.84
N PRO A 55 12.35 20.93 6.90
CA PRO A 55 12.48 19.95 5.84
C PRO A 55 11.27 19.02 5.79
N VAL A 56 10.85 18.63 4.58
CA VAL A 56 9.81 17.62 4.38
C VAL A 56 10.43 16.23 4.53
N PRO A 57 9.77 15.28 5.24
CA PRO A 57 10.18 13.89 5.26
C PRO A 57 10.43 13.30 3.87
N ASN A 58 11.52 12.56 3.72
CA ASN A 58 11.81 11.86 2.48
C ASN A 58 10.74 10.78 2.24
N PRO A 59 10.21 10.65 1.01
CA PRO A 59 9.31 9.56 0.66
C PRO A 59 9.96 8.19 0.82
N VAL A 60 9.16 7.17 1.15
CA VAL A 60 9.60 5.77 1.25
C VAL A 60 8.83 4.92 0.25
N SER A 61 9.53 3.99 -0.41
CA SER A 61 8.92 3.00 -1.28
C SER A 61 8.81 1.64 -0.61
N GLY A 62 7.81 0.86 -1.02
CA GLY A 62 7.64 -0.52 -0.59
C GLY A 62 6.42 -1.17 -1.24
N MET A 63 6.10 -2.39 -0.79
CA MET A 63 4.92 -3.10 -1.26
C MET A 63 3.68 -2.65 -0.51
N GLY A 64 2.60 -2.37 -1.23
CA GLY A 64 1.26 -2.18 -0.70
C GLY A 64 0.34 -3.29 -1.16
N LEU A 65 -0.51 -3.79 -0.26
CA LEU A 65 -1.54 -4.78 -0.58
C LEU A 65 -2.83 -4.07 -0.96
N ILE A 66 -3.44 -4.41 -2.10
CA ILE A 66 -4.78 -3.96 -2.44
C ILE A 66 -5.80 -4.69 -1.57
N ASP A 67 -6.55 -3.96 -0.76
CA ASP A 67 -7.47 -4.53 0.23
C ASP A 67 -8.86 -3.89 0.13
N THR A 68 -9.75 -4.58 -0.58
CA THR A 68 -11.16 -4.16 -0.68
C THR A 68 -11.94 -4.35 0.63
N GLY A 69 -11.42 -5.14 1.57
CA GLY A 69 -11.96 -5.32 2.92
C GLY A 69 -11.69 -4.12 3.82
N ALA A 70 -10.58 -3.41 3.61
CA ALA A 70 -10.22 -2.21 4.36
C ALA A 70 -11.06 -0.99 3.94
N SER A 71 -11.77 -0.38 4.90
CA SER A 71 -12.50 0.88 4.66
C SER A 71 -11.57 2.07 4.42
N THR A 72 -10.37 2.03 5.01
CA THR A 72 -9.39 3.12 5.00
C THR A 72 -8.03 2.54 4.69
N THR A 73 -7.21 3.30 3.96
CA THR A 73 -5.82 2.96 3.65
C THR A 73 -4.99 3.00 4.94
N CYS A 74 -4.15 2.00 5.14
CA CYS A 74 -3.28 1.90 6.32
C CYS A 74 -1.81 2.02 5.92
N ILE A 75 -1.00 2.58 6.81
CA ILE A 75 0.46 2.62 6.70
C ILE A 75 1.07 1.86 7.89
N ASP A 76 2.18 1.15 7.65
CA ASP A 76 2.91 0.48 8.72
C ASP A 76 3.46 1.49 9.74
N ASN A 77 3.18 1.28 11.03
CA ASN A 77 3.59 2.19 12.11
C ASN A 77 5.11 2.39 12.13
N SER A 78 5.88 1.31 11.98
CA SER A 78 7.35 1.40 12.02
C SER A 78 7.89 2.21 10.84
N THR A 79 7.26 2.08 9.67
CA THR A 79 7.58 2.87 8.47
C THR A 79 7.24 4.35 8.67
N ALA A 80 6.04 4.65 9.17
CA ALA A 80 5.61 6.03 9.43
C ALA A 80 6.51 6.73 10.47
N GLN A 81 6.90 6.01 11.52
CA GLN A 81 7.82 6.50 12.56
C GLN A 81 9.23 6.73 12.01
N ALA A 82 9.76 5.80 11.20
CA ALA A 82 11.08 5.94 10.59
C ALA A 82 11.17 7.14 9.63
N MET A 83 10.07 7.45 8.94
CA MET A 83 9.95 8.66 8.12
C MET A 83 9.83 9.95 8.95
N GLY A 84 9.46 9.85 10.23
CA GLY A 84 9.12 11.02 11.06
C GLY A 84 7.81 11.67 10.64
N LEU A 85 6.82 10.89 10.17
CA LEU A 85 5.51 11.44 9.83
C LEU A 85 4.78 11.96 11.09
N PRO A 86 4.11 13.12 10.99
CA PRO A 86 3.36 13.66 12.12
C PRO A 86 2.09 12.83 12.36
N VAL A 87 1.83 12.52 13.63
CA VAL A 87 0.53 12.00 14.07
C VAL A 87 -0.41 13.19 14.23
N VAL A 88 -1.49 13.21 13.46
CA VAL A 88 -2.47 14.32 13.50
C VAL A 88 -3.71 14.00 14.34
N ASP A 89 -3.93 12.73 14.64
CA ASP A 89 -5.08 12.24 15.40
C ASP A 89 -4.82 10.80 15.89
N VAL A 90 -5.64 10.31 16.81
CA VAL A 90 -5.65 8.91 17.27
C VAL A 90 -7.09 8.43 17.32
N VAL A 91 -7.39 7.34 16.62
CA VAL A 91 -8.75 6.80 16.52
C VAL A 91 -8.82 5.33 16.93
N LYS A 92 -10.03 4.87 17.26
CA LYS A 92 -10.30 3.45 17.46
C LYS A 92 -10.43 2.75 16.10
N MET A 93 -9.46 1.92 15.77
CA MET A 93 -9.49 1.04 14.61
C MET A 93 -10.19 -0.27 14.97
N MET A 94 -11.17 -0.64 14.14
CA MET A 94 -11.76 -1.98 14.15
C MET A 94 -11.10 -2.78 13.04
N SER A 95 -10.54 -3.94 13.37
CA SER A 95 -10.02 -4.88 12.37
C SER A 95 -10.82 -6.18 12.45
N ALA A 96 -10.67 -7.05 11.44
CA ALA A 96 -11.28 -8.37 11.46
C ALA A 96 -10.86 -9.20 12.69
N SER A 97 -9.69 -8.92 13.27
CA SER A 97 -9.08 -9.70 14.34
C SER A 97 -9.07 -9.02 15.71
N HIS A 98 -9.37 -7.71 15.78
CA HIS A 98 -9.29 -6.94 17.04
C HIS A 98 -10.44 -5.93 17.17
N ALA A 99 -11.02 -5.87 18.36
CA ALA A 99 -11.98 -4.86 18.73
C ALA A 99 -11.27 -3.61 19.26
N ALA A 100 -11.42 -2.51 18.53
CA ALA A 100 -11.17 -1.13 18.97
C ALA A 100 -9.78 -0.85 19.56
N THR A 101 -8.73 -1.13 18.80
CA THR A 101 -7.35 -0.74 19.15
C THR A 101 -7.11 0.72 18.77
N ASP A 102 -6.30 1.43 19.56
CA ASP A 102 -5.86 2.78 19.18
C ASP A 102 -4.95 2.71 17.97
N ALA A 103 -5.22 3.56 16.98
CA ALA A 103 -4.45 3.71 15.77
C ALA A 103 -4.13 5.19 15.54
N ASN A 104 -2.85 5.48 15.34
CA ASN A 104 -2.40 6.80 14.94
C ASN A 104 -2.94 7.13 13.54
N VAL A 105 -3.20 8.41 13.31
CA VAL A 105 -3.62 8.91 12.00
C VAL A 105 -2.47 9.71 11.39
N TYR A 106 -2.10 9.33 10.16
CA TYR A 106 -1.04 9.95 9.40
C TYR A 106 -1.61 10.54 8.10
N PRO A 107 -1.35 11.83 7.81
CA PRO A 107 -1.71 12.43 6.54
C PRO A 107 -0.64 12.11 5.50
N ILE A 108 -1.00 11.33 4.49
CA ILE A 108 -0.03 10.81 3.51
C ILE A 108 -0.49 11.08 2.08
N GLN A 109 0.49 11.11 1.18
CA GLN A 109 0.28 10.99 -0.24
C GLN A 109 0.74 9.61 -0.68
N LEU A 110 -0.16 8.83 -1.28
CA LEU A 110 0.14 7.52 -1.87
C LEU A 110 0.30 7.67 -3.38
N GLN A 111 1.38 7.14 -3.93
CA GLN A 111 1.55 6.97 -5.38
C GLN A 111 1.81 5.51 -5.75
N LEU A 112 1.21 5.06 -6.86
CA LEU A 112 1.52 3.77 -7.46
C LEU A 112 2.71 3.91 -8.43
N ILE A 113 3.78 3.15 -8.19
CA ILE A 113 4.96 3.16 -9.07
C ILE A 113 4.59 2.62 -10.44
N GLY A 114 5.12 3.25 -11.49
CA GLY A 114 4.80 2.91 -12.88
C GLY A 114 3.57 3.61 -13.43
N THR A 115 2.88 4.43 -12.61
CA THR A 115 1.74 5.23 -13.07
C THR A 115 1.78 6.67 -12.52
N PRO A 116 1.02 7.60 -13.13
CA PRO A 116 0.74 8.90 -12.53
C PRO A 116 -0.35 8.85 -11.43
N ILE A 117 -0.89 7.68 -11.08
CA ILE A 117 -1.96 7.55 -10.09
C ILE A 117 -1.39 7.92 -8.72
N ARG A 118 -1.94 8.99 -8.14
CA ARG A 118 -1.53 9.53 -6.85
C ARG A 118 -2.77 10.06 -6.14
N VAL A 119 -2.92 9.70 -4.87
CA VAL A 119 -4.08 10.07 -4.06
C VAL A 119 -3.59 10.60 -2.71
N GLU A 120 -4.18 11.72 -2.29
CA GLU A 120 -4.02 12.25 -0.95
C GLU A 120 -4.93 11.49 0.01
N ILE A 121 -4.34 10.83 1.00
CA ILE A 121 -5.06 10.14 2.07
C ILE A 121 -4.84 10.94 3.34
N THR A 122 -5.80 11.81 3.65
CA THR A 122 -5.70 12.73 4.80
C THR A 122 -5.76 12.02 6.15
N ARG A 123 -6.27 10.79 6.19
CA ARG A 123 -6.48 10.01 7.40
C ARG A 123 -6.08 8.55 7.24
N ALA A 124 -4.83 8.29 6.82
CA ALA A 124 -4.34 6.93 6.80
C ALA A 124 -4.11 6.42 8.23
N LEU A 125 -4.51 5.18 8.51
CA LEU A 125 -4.38 4.59 9.84
C LEU A 125 -3.04 3.87 9.99
N GLY A 126 -2.40 4.06 11.13
CA GLY A 126 -1.24 3.27 11.55
C GLY A 126 -1.65 1.84 11.88
N ALA A 127 -0.93 0.86 11.31
CA ALA A 127 -1.14 -0.56 11.57
C ALA A 127 0.19 -1.32 11.66
N GLU A 128 0.17 -2.53 12.23
CA GLU A 128 1.33 -3.42 12.26
C GLU A 128 1.31 -4.33 11.02
N LEU A 129 2.04 -3.95 9.97
CA LEU A 129 1.99 -4.62 8.67
C LEU A 129 3.30 -5.32 8.29
N LYS A 130 4.41 -4.96 8.95
CA LYS A 130 5.74 -5.52 8.69
C LYS A 130 5.79 -7.06 8.70
N GLY A 131 4.98 -7.72 9.51
CA GLY A 131 4.89 -9.19 9.56
C GLY A 131 4.41 -9.84 8.25
N GLN A 132 3.74 -9.07 7.39
CA GLN A 132 3.25 -9.49 6.07
C GLN A 132 4.18 -9.04 4.93
N GLY A 133 5.31 -8.37 5.24
CA GLY A 133 6.25 -7.87 4.23
C GLY A 133 5.74 -6.67 3.42
N ILE A 134 4.64 -6.04 3.83
CA ILE A 134 4.06 -4.86 3.19
C ILE A 134 4.19 -3.65 4.11
N ILE A 135 4.22 -2.46 3.50
CA ILE A 135 4.24 -1.18 4.23
C ILE A 135 2.88 -0.48 4.23
N ALA A 136 1.88 -1.03 3.53
CA ALA A 136 0.52 -0.51 3.54
C ALA A 136 -0.56 -1.49 3.09
N LEU A 137 -1.78 -1.17 3.51
CA LEU A 137 -3.04 -1.65 2.92
C LEU A 137 -3.65 -0.51 2.12
N ILE A 138 -3.98 -0.76 0.85
CA ILE A 138 -4.67 0.19 -0.03
C ILE A 138 -6.17 -0.08 0.07
N GLY A 139 -6.85 0.76 0.84
CA GLY A 139 -8.26 0.59 1.19
C GLY A 139 -9.23 1.22 0.20
N ARG A 140 -10.52 1.12 0.51
CA ARG A 140 -11.61 1.63 -0.35
C ARG A 140 -11.61 3.15 -0.52
N ASP A 141 -11.01 3.90 0.39
CA ASP A 141 -10.81 5.36 0.25
C ASP A 141 -9.90 5.72 -0.93
N PHE A 142 -8.84 4.94 -1.17
CA PHE A 142 -8.03 5.04 -2.38
C PHE A 142 -8.78 4.43 -3.57
N LEU A 143 -9.27 3.19 -3.42
CA LEU A 143 -9.83 2.39 -4.52
C LEU A 143 -11.14 2.94 -5.09
N ALA A 144 -11.89 3.77 -4.36
CA ALA A 144 -13.08 4.43 -4.87
C ALA A 144 -12.81 5.32 -6.10
N ASN A 145 -11.55 5.71 -6.32
CA ASN A 145 -11.10 6.48 -7.48
C ASN A 145 -10.59 5.61 -8.63
N CYS A 146 -10.68 4.28 -8.51
CA CYS A 146 -10.08 3.33 -9.43
C CYS A 146 -11.07 2.27 -9.91
N THR A 147 -10.78 1.67 -11.06
CA THR A 147 -11.30 0.36 -11.46
C THR A 147 -10.25 -0.70 -11.15
N LEU A 148 -10.64 -1.72 -10.37
CA LEU A 148 -9.81 -2.89 -10.08
C LEU A 148 -10.32 -4.09 -10.88
N PHE A 149 -9.44 -4.70 -11.67
CA PHE A 149 -9.68 -6.00 -12.29
C PHE A 149 -8.72 -7.02 -11.69
N TYR A 150 -9.27 -8.00 -10.96
CA TYR A 150 -8.50 -9.10 -10.38
C TYR A 150 -8.70 -10.35 -11.24
N ASN A 151 -7.62 -10.86 -11.84
CA ASN A 151 -7.65 -12.06 -12.67
C ASN A 151 -6.93 -13.21 -11.97
N GLY A 152 -7.71 -13.97 -11.20
CA GLY A 152 -7.20 -15.15 -10.48
C GLY A 152 -6.65 -16.23 -11.41
N VAL A 153 -7.25 -16.42 -12.60
CA VAL A 153 -6.88 -17.49 -13.54
C VAL A 153 -5.50 -17.26 -14.14
N THR A 154 -5.17 -16.00 -14.48
CA THR A 154 -3.85 -15.67 -15.04
C THR A 154 -2.87 -15.18 -13.99
N GLY A 155 -3.25 -15.20 -12.70
CA GLY A 155 -2.42 -14.67 -11.61
C GLY A 155 -2.04 -13.20 -11.83
N GLY A 156 -3.02 -12.32 -12.09
CA GLY A 156 -2.74 -10.91 -12.32
C GLY A 156 -3.80 -9.96 -11.79
N LEU A 157 -3.46 -8.67 -11.80
CA LEU A 157 -4.38 -7.59 -11.49
C LEU A 157 -4.14 -6.39 -12.39
N THR A 158 -5.17 -5.56 -12.54
CA THR A 158 -5.09 -4.28 -13.23
C THR A 158 -5.77 -3.22 -12.39
N LEU A 159 -5.16 -2.05 -12.28
CA LEU A 159 -5.75 -0.87 -11.67
C LEU A 159 -5.73 0.30 -12.66
N SER A 160 -6.85 1.00 -12.80
CA SER A 160 -6.97 2.16 -13.68
C SER A 160 -7.82 3.28 -13.07
N THR A 161 -7.65 4.50 -13.54
CA THR A 161 -8.41 5.70 -13.13
C THR A 161 -9.00 6.41 -14.34
#